data_AF-A0A348PFL2-F1
#
_entry.id   AF-A0A348PFL2-F1
#
_cell.length_a   1.000
_cell.length_b   1.000
_cell.length_c   1.000
_cell.angle_alpha   90.00
_cell.angle_beta   90.00
_cell.angle_gamma   90.00
#
_symmetry.space_group_name_H-M   'P 1'
#
loop_
_entity.id
_entity.type
_entity.pdbx_description
1 polymer ?
#
loop_
_entity_poly.entity_id
_entity_poly.type
_entity_poly.pdbx_seq_one_letter_code
_entity_poly.pdbx_strand_id
1 'polypeptide(L)' 'DGGLFLYLIYEHITGRAPSLKFQNAATMVGLLLLGSLFLFTFYNDVMRLFSGG' A
#
# COMPACT_ATOMS: atom_id res chain seq x y z
N ASP A 1 -5.93 -9.09 -10.82
CA ASP A 1 -5.32 -7.97 -10.08
C ASP A 1 -4.88 -8.43 -8.70
N GLY A 2 -3.62 -8.21 -8.33
CA GLY A 2 -3.05 -8.75 -7.07
C GLY A 2 -3.78 -8.34 -5.78
N GLY A 3 -4.54 -7.25 -5.78
CA GLY A 3 -5.36 -6.84 -4.63
C GLY A 3 -6.49 -7.82 -4.30
N LEU A 4 -7.15 -8.39 -5.31
CA LEU A 4 -8.19 -9.41 -5.10
C LEU A 4 -7.58 -10.72 -4.55
N PHE A 5 -6.36 -11.04 -4.94
CA PHE A 5 -5.65 -12.23 -4.46
C PHE A 5 -5.40 -12.17 -2.94
N LEU A 6 -5.07 -10.99 -2.39
CA LEU A 6 -4.92 -10.80 -0.95
C LEU A 6 -6.23 -11.02 -0.19
N TYR A 7 -7.36 -10.64 -0.79
CA TYR A 7 -8.68 -10.88 -0.22
C TYR A 7 -9.03 -12.38 -0.21
N LEU A 8 -8.66 -13.13 -1.25
CA LEU A 8 -8.84 -14.58 -1.28
C LEU A 8 -7.98 -15.30 -0.24
N ILE A 9 -6.74 -14.86 -0.03
CA ILE A 9 -5.88 -15.39 1.04
C ILE A 9 -6.49 -15.07 2.42
N TYR A 10 -6.92 -13.82 2.63
CA TYR A 10 -7.58 -13.42 3.87
C TYR A 10 -8.82 -14.29 4.13
N GLU A 11 -9.66 -14.48 3.12
CA GLU A 11 -10.87 -15.30 3.21
C GLU A 11 -10.54 -16.77 3.47
N HIS A 12 -9.48 -17.32 2.85
CA HIS A 12 -9.04 -18.69 3.09
C HIS A 12 -8.58 -18.91 4.55
N ILE A 13 -7.89 -17.92 5.14
CA ILE A 13 -7.41 -17.99 6.53
C ILE A 13 -8.54 -17.74 7.53
N THR A 14 -9.44 -16.80 7.25
CA THR A 14 -10.49 -16.38 8.20
C THR A 14 -11.83 -17.10 8.02
N GLY A 15 -12.04 -17.77 6.88
CA GLY A 15 -13.30 -18.39 6.50
C GLY A 15 -14.46 -17.41 6.31
N ARG A 16 -14.18 -16.10 6.19
CA ARG A 16 -15.18 -15.04 6.11
C ARG A 16 -14.92 -14.14 4.92
N ALA A 17 -15.98 -13.86 4.15
CA ALA A 17 -15.92 -12.90 3.07
C ALA A 17 -15.49 -11.51 3.60
N PRO A 18 -14.55 -10.83 2.93
CA PRO A 18 -14.06 -9.53 3.38
C PRO A 18 -15.16 -8.48 3.27
N SER A 19 -15.50 -7.85 4.40
CA SER A 19 -16.51 -6.79 4.43
C SER A 19 -16.08 -5.57 3.61
N LEU A 20 -17.04 -4.81 3.08
CA LEU A 20 -16.80 -3.53 2.38
C LEU A 20 -15.95 -2.56 3.21
N LYS A 21 -16.15 -2.51 4.53
CA LYS A 21 -15.34 -1.69 5.45
C LYS A 21 -13.87 -2.12 5.48
N PHE A 22 -13.62 -3.43 5.51
CA PHE A 22 -12.27 -3.98 5.48
C PHE A 22 -11.58 -3.70 4.14
N GLN A 23 -12.27 -3.88 3.02
CA GLN A 23 -11.72 -3.61 1.69
C GLN A 23 -11.34 -2.13 1.53
N ASN A 24 -12.20 -1.22 2.01
CA ASN A 24 -11.90 0.21 2.01
C ASN A 24 -10.70 0.56 2.91
N ALA A 25 -10.62 -0.05 4.10
CA ALA A 25 -9.49 0.15 5.00
C ALA A 25 -8.17 -0.37 4.38
N ALA A 26 -8.19 -1.58 3.80
CA ALA A 26 -7.03 -2.18 3.13
C ALA A 26 -6.56 -1.31 1.96
N THR A 27 -7.50 -0.77 1.17
CA THR A 27 -7.20 0.14 0.06
C THR A 27 -6.56 1.44 0.55
N MET A 28 -7.13 2.04 1.60
CA MET A 28 -6.62 3.29 2.17
C MET A 28 -5.23 3.10 2.81
N VAL A 29 -5.00 1.98 3.50
CA VAL A 29 -3.68 1.60 4.02
C VAL A 29 -2.69 1.40 2.88
N GLY A 30 -3.07 0.71 1.81
CA GLY A 30 -2.23 0.53 0.64
C GLY A 30 -1.84 1.86 -0.01
N LEU A 31 -2.80 2.78 -0.15
CA LEU A 31 -2.55 4.11 -0.71
C LEU A 31 -1.64 4.94 0.19
N LEU A 32 -1.83 4.89 1.51
CA LEU A 32 -0.96 5.58 2.47
C LEU A 32 0.46 5.05 2.40
N LEU A 33 0.65 3.72 2.37
CA LEU A 33 1.98 3.11 2.24
C LEU A 33 2.66 3.50 0.93
N LEU A 34 1.93 3.45 -0.20
CA LEU A 34 2.44 3.89 -1.49
C LEU A 34 2.84 5.36 -1.47
N GLY A 35 1.97 6.23 -0.94
CA GLY A 35 2.21 7.66 -0.84
C GLY A 35 3.42 7.98 0.04
N SER A 36 3.55 7.33 1.20
CA SER A 36 4.70 7.50 2.09
C SER A 36 6.00 7.02 1.44
N LEU A 37 5.99 5.88 0.77
CA LEU A 37 7.18 5.38 0.07
C LEU A 37 7.59 6.31 -1.07
N PHE A 38 6.62 6.77 -1.86
CA PHE A 38 6.85 7.75 -2.92
C PHE A 38 7.46 9.04 -2.37
N LEU A 39 6.89 9.61 -1.29
CA LEU A 39 7.43 10.80 -0.62
C LEU A 39 8.85 10.57 -0.13
N PHE A 40 9.14 9.41 0.46
CA PHE A 40 10.46 9.06 0.95
C PHE A 40 11.48 8.98 -0.18
N THR A 41 11.19 8.24 -1.25
CA THR A 41 12.12 8.11 -2.38
C THR A 41 12.29 9.44 -3.12
N PHE A 42 11.20 10.16 -3.34
CA PHE A 42 11.22 11.48 -3.97
C PHE A 42 12.07 12.47 -3.17
N TYR A 43 11.92 12.51 -1.85
CA TYR A 43 12.78 13.33 -0.99
C TYR A 43 14.25 12.96 -1.13
N ASN A 44 14.57 11.66 -1.10
CA ASN A 44 15.95 11.19 -1.25
C ASN A 44 16.53 11.58 -2.62
N ASP A 45 15.75 11.46 -3.70
CA ASP A 45 16.16 11.85 -5.06
C ASP A 45 16.41 13.36 -5.14
N VAL A 46 15.51 14.18 -4.60
CA VAL A 46 15.64 15.64 -4.55
C VAL A 46 16.88 16.04 -3.75
N MET A 47 17.09 15.46 -2.57
CA MET A 47 18.26 15.76 -1.74
C MET A 47 19.57 15.37 -2.44
N ARG A 48 19.58 14.27 -3.20
CA ARG A 48 20.74 13.85 -4.00
C ARG A 48 21.10 14.85 -5.09
N LEU A 49 20.11 15.49 -5.71
CA LEU A 49 20.34 16.54 -6.71
C LEU A 49 20.98 17.78 -6.11
N PHE A 50 20.65 18.11 -4.85
CA PHE A 50 21.20 19.27 -4.16
C PHE A 50 22.50 19.00 -3.39
N SER A 51 22.74 17.77 -2.95
CA SER A 51 23.96 17.39 -2.23
C SER A 51 25.16 17.16 -3.15
N GLY A 52 25.02 17.38 -4.46
CA GLY A 52 26.13 17.39 -5.41
C GLY A 52 26.73 16.01 -5.66
N GLY A 53 25.89 14.98 -5.80
CA GLY A 53 26.30 13.74 -6.45
C GLY A 53 26.80 13.98 -7.88
#